data_AF-A0A940PKX6-F1
#
_entry.id   AF-A0A940PKX6-F1
#
_cell.length_a   1.000
_cell.length_b   1.000
_cell.length_c   1.000
_cell.angle_alpha   90.00
_cell.angle_beta   90.00
_cell.angle_gamma   90.00
#
_symmetry.space_group_name_H-M   'P 1'
#
loop_
_entity.id
_entity.type
_entity.pdbx_description
1 polymer ?
#
loop_
_entity_poly.entity_id
_entity_poly.type
_entity_poly.pdbx_seq_one_letter_code
_entity_poly.pdbx_strand_id
1 'polypeptide(L)' 'MRTEDQVRRKLNEFIMQRQSLVSRLDSAAEEAKEALQSELNHLDDQIILLEWVLNKPIGSYHV' A
#
# COMPACT_ATOMS: atom_id res chain seq x y z
N MET A 1 19.11 -3.84 0.98
CA MET A 1 18.15 -2.89 0.37
C MET A 1 17.28 -3.69 -0.60
N ARG A 2 15.95 -3.51 -0.60
CA ARG A 2 15.08 -4.20 -1.58
C ARG A 2 15.38 -3.65 -2.98
N THR A 3 15.35 -4.50 -4.02
CA THR A 3 15.47 -4.05 -5.41
C THR A 3 14.18 -3.35 -5.86
N GLU A 4 14.24 -2.56 -6.92
CA GLU A 4 13.06 -1.92 -7.50
C GLU A 4 11.96 -2.94 -7.83
N ASP A 5 12.32 -4.09 -8.41
CA ASP A 5 11.39 -5.19 -8.68
C ASP A 5 10.71 -5.74 -7.42
N GLN A 6 11.45 -5.83 -6.30
CA GLN A 6 10.89 -6.26 -5.02
C GLN A 6 9.90 -5.22 -4.48
N VAL A 7 10.17 -3.92 -4.67
CA VAL A 7 9.25 -2.84 -4.29
C VAL A 7 7.99 -2.86 -5.16
N ARG A 8 8.13 -3.04 -6.49
CA ARG A 8 6.99 -3.15 -7.43
C ARG A 8 6.10 -4.34 -7.12
N ARG A 9 6.68 -5.52 -6.87
CA ARG A 9 5.91 -6.71 -6.47
C ARG A 9 5.14 -6.45 -5.19
N LYS A 10 5.79 -5.82 -4.20
CA LYS A 10 5.14 -5.53 -2.92
C LYS A 10 4.01 -4.51 -3.04
N LEU A 11 4.21 -3.49 -3.87
CA LEU A 11 3.17 -2.51 -4.18
C LEU A 11 1.94 -3.18 -4.82
N ASN A 12 2.14 -4.06 -5.79
CA ASN A 12 1.04 -4.79 -6.43
C ASN A 12 0.27 -5.69 -5.43
N GLU A 13 0.98 -6.39 -4.53
CA GLU A 13 0.34 -7.16 -3.45
C GLU A 13 -0.56 -6.27 -2.59
N PHE A 14 -0.07 -5.10 -2.18
CA PHE A 14 -0.82 -4.17 -1.36
C PHE A 14 -2.03 -3.58 -2.10
N ILE A 15 -1.91 -3.26 -3.38
CA ILE A 15 -3.06 -2.82 -4.20
C ILE A 15 -4.15 -3.90 -4.25
N MET A 16 -3.78 -5.19 -4.40
CA MET A 16 -4.76 -6.28 -4.39
C MET A 16 -5.42 -6.45 -3.01
N GLN A 17 -4.63 -6.36 -1.93
CA GLN A 17 -5.15 -6.40 -0.56
C GLN A 17 -6.11 -5.23 -0.29
N ARG A 18 -5.78 -4.03 -0.78
CA ARG A 18 -6.62 -2.83 -0.68
C ARG A 18 -7.96 -3.03 -1.35
N GLN A 19 -7.97 -3.55 -2.58
CA GLN A 19 -9.21 -3.87 -3.30
C GLN A 19 -10.07 -4.87 -2.52
N SER A 20 -9.46 -5.90 -1.95
CA SER A 20 -10.17 -6.87 -1.11
C SER A 20 -10.74 -6.24 0.16
N LEU A 21 -9.99 -5.37 0.84
CA LEU A 21 -10.46 -4.66 2.04
C LEU A 21 -11.62 -3.71 1.73
N VAL A 22 -11.56 -2.98 0.62
CA VAL A 22 -12.67 -2.12 0.17
C VAL A 22 -13.93 -2.96 -0.06
N SER A 23 -13.83 -4.08 -0.79
CA SER A 23 -14.99 -4.97 -0.99
C SER A 23 -15.55 -5.54 0.32
N ARG A 24 -14.68 -5.85 1.28
CA ARG A 24 -15.10 -6.30 2.62
C ARG A 24 -15.79 -5.18 3.41
N LEU A 25 -15.30 -3.94 3.29
CA LEU A 25 -15.88 -2.78 3.96
C LEU A 25 -17.27 -2.45 3.40
N ASP A 26 -17.46 -2.54 2.08
CA ASP A 26 -18.76 -2.34 1.41
C ASP A 26 -19.83 -3.34 1.89
N SER A 27 -19.41 -4.54 2.29
CA SER A 27 -20.29 -5.63 2.74
C SER A 27 -20.29 -5.85 4.26
N ALA A 28 -19.53 -5.07 5.02
CA ALA A 28 -19.42 -5.21 6.46
C ALA A 28 -20.61 -4.59 7.22
N ALA A 29 -20.94 -5.19 8.36
CA ALA A 29 -21.81 -4.56 9.34
C ALA A 29 -21.14 -3.28 9.89
N GLU A 30 -21.95 -2.31 10.31
CA GLU A 30 -21.47 -0.99 10.74
C GLU A 30 -20.42 -1.07 11.86
N GLU A 31 -20.62 -1.99 12.79
CA GLU A 31 -19.71 -2.28 13.92
C GLU A 31 -18.31 -2.74 13.48
N ALA A 32 -18.20 -3.37 12.31
CA ALA A 32 -16.94 -3.87 11.75
C ALA A 32 -16.29 -2.89 10.76
N LYS A 33 -17.03 -1.89 10.28
CA LYS A 33 -16.53 -0.93 9.28
C LYS A 33 -15.40 -0.07 9.83
N GLU A 34 -15.47 0.37 11.09
CA GLU A 34 -14.43 1.22 11.68
C GLU A 34 -13.07 0.51 11.72
N ALA A 35 -13.05 -0.75 12.16
CA ALA A 35 -11.85 -1.57 12.19
C ALA A 35 -11.28 -1.80 10.77
N LEU A 36 -12.14 -2.15 9.81
CA LEU A 36 -11.74 -2.34 8.41
C LEU A 36 -11.24 -1.04 7.75
N GLN A 37 -11.86 0.10 8.09
CA GLN A 37 -11.42 1.41 7.61
C GLN A 37 -10.05 1.77 8.17
N SER A 38 -9.78 1.46 9.44
CA SER A 38 -8.46 1.65 10.04
C SER A 38 -7.39 0.78 9.37
N GLU A 39 -7.72 -0.47 9.05
CA GLU A 39 -6.82 -1.38 8.32
C GLU A 39 -6.54 -0.87 6.90
N LEU A 40 -7.58 -0.39 6.22
CA LEU A 40 -7.48 0.20 4.89
C LEU A 40 -6.60 1.46 4.88
N ASN A 41 -6.79 2.36 5.85
CA ASN A 41 -5.97 3.57 5.98
C ASN A 41 -4.49 3.23 6.17
N HIS A 42 -4.19 2.25 7.03
CA HIS A 42 -2.81 1.85 7.24
C HIS A 42 -2.18 1.26 5.97
N LEU A 43 -2.94 0.48 5.20
CA LEU A 43 -2.47 -0.08 3.94
C LEU A 43 -2.24 1.01 2.88
N ASP A 44 -3.11 2.01 2.82
CA ASP A 44 -2.97 3.16 1.92
C ASP A 44 -1.69 3.96 2.21
N ASP A 45 -1.35 4.18 3.49
CA ASP A 45 -0.08 4.81 3.86
C ASP A 45 1.14 4.01 3.39
N GLN A 46 1.07 2.67 3.49
CA GLN A 46 2.14 1.79 3.03
C GLN A 46 2.29 1.81 1.50
N ILE A 47 1.17 1.88 0.76
CA ILE A 47 1.15 2.01 -0.69
C ILE A 47 1.83 3.31 -1.11
N ILE A 48 1.44 4.44 -0.51
CA ILE A 48 2.01 5.77 -0.79
C ILE A 48 3.52 5.77 -0.59
N LEU A 49 4.01 5.13 0.48
CA LEU A 49 5.45 5.03 0.74
C LEU A 49 6.18 4.25 -0.36
N LEU A 50 5.62 3.12 -0.81
CA LEU A 50 6.25 2.31 -1.86
C LEU A 50 6.23 3.05 -3.21
N GLU A 51 5.14 3.75 -3.53
CA GLU A 51 5.05 4.61 -4.71
C GLU A 51 6.10 5.73 -4.65
N TRP A 52 6.29 6.35 -3.49
CA TRP A 52 7.34 7.35 -3.30
C TRP A 52 8.74 6.75 -3.53
N VAL A 53 9.00 5.54 -3.00
CA VAL A 53 10.29 4.87 -3.18
C VAL A 53 10.58 4.57 -4.67
N LEU A 54 9.57 4.16 -5.43
CA LEU A 54 9.70 3.89 -6.87
C LEU A 54 9.90 5.16 -7.70
N ASN A 55 9.32 6.28 -7.27
CA ASN A 55 9.39 7.56 -7.97
C ASN A 55 10.49 8.49 -7.43
N LYS A 56 11.27 8.07 -6.42
CA LYS A 56 12.34 8.90 -5.88
C LYS A 56 13.37 9.18 -6.99
N PRO A 57 13.88 10.42 -7.12
CA PRO A 57 14.94 10.69 -8.06
C PRO A 57 16.17 9.83 -7.72
N ILE A 58 16.69 9.11 -8.71
CA ILE A 58 17.97 8.39 -8.59
C ILE A 58 19.07 9.44 -8.58
N GLY A 59 19.32 10.04 -7.41
CA GLY A 59 20.50 10.86 -7.19
C GLY A 59 21.72 9.95 -7.19
N SER A 60 22.51 10.00 -8.26
CA SER A 60 23.88 9.48 -8.27
C SER A 60 24.72 10.28 -7.28
N TYR A 61 24.68 9.92 -6.00
CA TYR A 61 25.78 10.22 -5.09
C TYR A 61 26.90 9.23 -5.38
N HIS A 62 27.57 9.42 -6.52
CA HIS A 62 28.96 9.04 -6.69
C HIS A 62 29.71 10.36 -6.78
N VAL A 63 30.22 10.82 -5.62
CA VAL A 63 31.31 11.79 -5.52
C VAL A 63 32.58 10.99 -5.37
#